data_AF-A0A0D0HBB3-F1
#
_entry.id   AF-A0A0D0HBB3-F1
#
_cell.length_a   1.000
_cell.length_b   1.000
_cell.length_c   1.000
_cell.angle_alpha   90.00
_cell.angle_beta   90.00
_cell.angle_gamma   90.00
#
_symmetry.space_group_name_H-M   'P 1'
#
loop_
_entity.id
_entity.type
_entity.pdbx_description
1 polymer ?
#
loop_
_entity_poly.entity_id
_entity_poly.type
_entity_poly.pdbx_seq_one_letter_code
_entity_poly.pdbx_strand_id
1 'polypeptide(L)'
;MSQEQATYLPLCERRDMARIGFFGKGRMYEAYIRTDDECQVPHFHIRNIYTETDTPILLQSNHYCLHSHKDCKVLSDTELQQLACFMAEPCRSPRFENNYQYATELWNLNNEKSCLANGDIPDYAYTTIFDKYIR
;
A
#
# COMPACT_ATOMS: atom_id res chain seq x y z
N MET A 1 36.71 -20.13 -2.26
CA MET A 1 35.77 -19.44 -1.37
C MET A 1 34.86 -18.59 -2.23
N SER A 2 33.65 -19.09 -2.50
CA SER A 2 32.66 -18.46 -3.37
C SER A 2 31.97 -17.32 -2.62
N GLN A 3 32.16 -16.09 -3.09
CA GLN A 3 31.31 -14.97 -2.72
C GLN A 3 30.03 -15.08 -3.55
N GLU A 4 28.91 -15.38 -2.90
CA GLU A 4 27.59 -15.26 -3.50
C GLU A 4 27.32 -13.78 -3.76
N GLN A 5 27.35 -13.39 -5.03
CA GLN A 5 26.78 -12.12 -5.48
C GLN A 5 25.26 -12.26 -5.42
N ALA A 6 24.65 -11.65 -4.41
CA ALA A 6 23.21 -11.41 -4.40
C ALA A 6 22.88 -10.50 -5.58
N THR A 7 22.42 -11.09 -6.68
CA THR A 7 21.82 -10.37 -7.80
C THR A 7 20.50 -9.77 -7.33
N TYR A 8 20.55 -8.54 -6.84
CA TYR A 8 19.37 -7.68 -6.75
C TYR A 8 18.91 -7.40 -8.18
N LEU A 9 17.85 -8.08 -8.61
CA LEU A 9 17.14 -7.74 -9.84
C LEU A 9 16.75 -6.26 -9.79
N PRO A 10 16.85 -5.52 -10.91
CA PRO A 10 16.49 -4.11 -10.91
C PRO A 10 15.00 -3.99 -10.58
N LEU A 11 14.70 -3.29 -9.49
CA LEU A 11 13.37 -2.78 -9.20
C LEU A 11 12.91 -2.08 -10.48
N CYS A 12 11.93 -2.65 -11.18
CA CYS A 12 11.23 -1.96 -12.25
C CYS A 12 10.66 -0.67 -11.62
N GLU A 13 11.38 0.44 -11.79
CA GLU A 13 10.94 1.77 -11.40
C GLU A 13 9.73 2.09 -12.26
N ARG A 14 8.54 1.69 -11.80
CA ARG A 14 7.32 2.27 -12.35
C ARG A 14 7.39 3.75 -11.99
N ARG A 15 7.42 4.60 -13.01
CA ARG A 15 7.55 6.06 -12.87
C ARG A 15 6.36 6.68 -12.16
N ASP A 16 5.27 5.93 -12.02
CA ASP A 16 3.97 6.41 -11.59
C ASP A 16 3.58 5.84 -10.20
N MET A 17 4.54 5.83 -9.27
CA MET A 17 4.33 5.35 -7.90
C MET A 17 4.98 6.25 -6.85
N ALA A 18 4.22 6.58 -5.81
CA ALA A 18 4.71 7.19 -4.57
C ALA A 18 4.84 6.12 -3.48
N ARG A 19 6.08 5.77 -3.11
CA ARG A 19 6.36 4.70 -2.14
C ARG A 19 6.09 5.15 -0.70
N ILE A 20 5.33 4.31 0.02
CA ILE A 20 5.14 4.44 1.48
C ILE A 20 6.30 3.73 2.19
N GLY A 21 6.53 2.45 1.88
CA GLY A 21 7.60 1.67 2.51
C GLY A 21 7.55 0.17 2.20
N PHE A 22 8.37 -0.60 2.92
CA PHE A 22 8.43 -2.05 2.80
C PHE A 22 8.17 -2.73 4.14
N PHE A 23 7.45 -3.85 4.12
CA PHE A 23 7.10 -4.62 5.31
C PHE A 23 7.14 -6.14 5.09
N GLY A 24 6.87 -6.88 6.15
CA GLY A 24 6.91 -8.34 6.19
C GLY A 24 8.32 -8.91 6.27
N LYS A 25 8.40 -10.24 6.37
CA LYS A 25 9.69 -10.95 6.51
C LYS A 25 10.58 -10.66 5.31
N GLY A 26 11.79 -10.15 5.57
CA GLY A 26 12.75 -9.81 4.51
C GLY A 26 12.31 -8.64 3.63
N ARG A 27 11.34 -7.80 4.06
CA ARG A 27 10.83 -6.65 3.28
C ARG A 27 10.22 -7.06 1.93
N MET A 28 9.55 -8.21 1.91
CA MET A 28 8.97 -8.77 0.68
C MET A 28 7.75 -8.01 0.15
N TYR A 29 7.06 -7.23 1.00
CA TYR A 29 5.91 -6.43 0.58
C TYR A 29 6.30 -4.97 0.46
N GLU A 30 5.81 -4.32 -0.58
CA GLU A 30 5.93 -2.88 -0.81
C GLU A 30 4.55 -2.26 -0.78
N ALA A 31 4.37 -1.25 0.09
CA ALA A 31 3.19 -0.40 0.14
C ALA A 31 3.47 0.91 -0.62
N TYR A 32 2.55 1.29 -1.51
CA TYR A 32 2.73 2.44 -2.39
C TYR A 32 1.38 3.01 -2.86
N ILE A 33 1.42 4.23 -3.39
CA ILE A 33 0.28 4.86 -4.08
C ILE A 33 0.61 4.93 -5.56
N ARG A 34 -0.35 4.56 -6.40
CA ARG A 34 -0.25 4.79 -7.85
C ARG A 34 -0.63 6.23 -8.14
N THR A 35 0.25 6.97 -8.79
CA THR A 35 0.06 8.40 -9.07
C THR A 35 -0.71 8.65 -10.36
N ASP A 36 -0.87 7.61 -11.18
CA ASP A 36 -1.62 7.60 -12.43
C ASP A 36 -2.92 6.75 -12.33
N ASP A 37 -3.38 6.45 -11.09
CA ASP A 37 -4.57 5.65 -10.89
C ASP A 37 -5.83 6.42 -11.34
N GLU A 38 -6.62 5.81 -12.23
CA GLU A 38 -7.90 6.37 -12.65
C GLU A 38 -8.93 6.34 -11.50
N CYS A 39 -8.73 5.46 -10.50
CA CYS A 39 -9.60 5.36 -9.35
C CYS A 39 -9.46 6.58 -8.43
N GLN A 40 -10.52 7.41 -8.40
CA GLN A 40 -10.57 8.63 -7.58
C GLN A 40 -10.85 8.37 -6.10
N VAL A 41 -10.91 7.10 -5.68
CA VAL A 41 -11.21 6.74 -4.28
C VAL A 41 -9.91 6.59 -3.52
N PRO A 42 -9.75 7.17 -2.33
CA PRO A 42 -8.50 7.07 -1.58
C PRO A 42 -8.11 5.66 -1.19
N HIS A 43 -7.03 5.16 -1.79
CA HIS A 43 -6.50 3.81 -1.58
C HIS A 43 -4.99 3.77 -1.77
N PHE A 44 -4.37 2.71 -1.27
CA PHE A 44 -2.98 2.37 -1.49
C PHE A 44 -2.88 0.93 -1.98
N HIS A 45 -1.75 0.59 -2.57
CA HIS A 45 -1.48 -0.70 -3.18
C HIS A 45 -0.40 -1.41 -2.39
N ILE A 46 -0.55 -2.73 -2.28
CA ILE A 46 0.44 -3.63 -1.70
C ILE A 46 0.83 -4.62 -2.78
N ARG A 47 2.13 -4.73 -3.05
CA ARG A 47 2.66 -5.79 -3.90
C ARG A 47 3.68 -6.64 -3.18
N ASN A 48 3.69 -7.93 -3.49
CA ASN A 48 4.82 -8.79 -3.16
C ASN A 48 5.87 -8.64 -4.28
N ILE A 49 7.10 -8.25 -3.92
CA ILE A 49 8.16 -7.95 -4.89
C ILE A 49 8.64 -9.16 -5.68
N TYR A 50 8.28 -10.38 -5.27
CA TYR A 50 8.65 -11.63 -5.94
C TYR A 50 7.54 -12.19 -6.83
N THR A 51 6.27 -11.90 -6.54
CA THR A 51 5.12 -12.44 -7.29
C THR A 51 4.39 -11.39 -8.12
N GLU A 52 4.69 -10.11 -7.93
CA GLU A 52 4.10 -8.95 -8.63
C GLU A 52 2.57 -8.83 -8.56
N THR A 53 1.91 -9.59 -7.67
CA THR A 53 0.49 -9.48 -7.38
C THR A 53 0.22 -8.18 -6.64
N ASP A 54 -0.82 -7.47 -7.05
CA ASP A 54 -1.17 -6.15 -6.53
C ASP A 54 -2.49 -6.18 -5.77
N THR A 55 -2.50 -5.55 -4.61
CA THR A 55 -3.61 -5.58 -3.68
C THR A 55 -3.96 -4.15 -3.26
N PRO A 56 -4.96 -3.53 -3.91
CA PRO A 56 -5.48 -2.22 -3.50
C PRO A 56 -6.35 -2.29 -2.24
N ILE A 57 -6.09 -1.42 -1.25
CA ILE A 57 -6.82 -1.28 0.02
C ILE A 57 -7.12 0.19 0.27
N LEU A 58 -8.34 0.49 0.73
CA LEU A 58 -8.78 1.84 1.03
C LEU A 58 -7.96 2.49 2.16
N LEU A 59 -7.69 3.79 2.05
CA LEU A 59 -7.04 4.56 3.11
C LEU A 59 -8.02 4.96 4.23
N GLN A 60 -9.30 5.09 3.93
CA GLN A 60 -10.31 5.54 4.93
C GLN A 60 -11.00 4.40 5.66
N SER A 61 -10.79 3.16 5.20
CA SER A 61 -11.41 2.00 5.81
C SER A 61 -10.57 0.76 5.53
N ASN A 62 -10.81 -0.28 6.29
CA ASN A 62 -10.19 -1.58 6.14
C ASN A 62 -10.88 -2.43 5.07
N HIS A 63 -11.02 -1.91 3.85
CA HIS A 63 -11.58 -2.70 2.75
C HIS A 63 -10.68 -2.73 1.52
N TYR A 64 -10.73 -3.83 0.78
CA TYR A 64 -10.15 -3.90 -0.56
C TYR A 64 -10.85 -2.93 -1.51
N CYS A 65 -10.08 -2.25 -2.34
CA CYS A 65 -10.58 -1.35 -3.37
C CYS A 65 -10.55 -2.06 -4.73
N LEU A 66 -11.65 -2.69 -5.12
CA LEU A 66 -11.72 -3.41 -6.38
C LEU A 66 -12.02 -2.43 -7.54
N HIS A 67 -11.02 -2.14 -8.37
CA HIS A 67 -11.24 -1.52 -9.68
C HIS A 67 -10.92 -2.50 -10.82
N SER A 68 -11.62 -2.31 -11.94
CA SER A 68 -11.88 -3.23 -13.06
C SER A 68 -10.82 -4.31 -13.39
N HIS A 69 -11.24 -5.57 -13.21
CA HIS A 69 -10.79 -6.79 -13.94
C HIS A 69 -9.42 -7.42 -13.65
N LYS A 70 -8.65 -6.99 -12.65
CA LYS A 70 -7.43 -7.74 -12.25
C LYS A 70 -7.66 -8.55 -10.99
N ASP A 71 -7.10 -9.76 -10.95
CA ASP A 71 -7.10 -10.63 -9.78
C ASP A 71 -6.40 -9.92 -8.61
N CYS A 72 -7.20 -9.29 -7.75
CA CYS A 72 -6.72 -8.73 -6.50
C CYS A 72 -6.39 -9.88 -5.55
N LYS A 73 -5.12 -9.99 -5.14
CA LYS A 73 -4.74 -10.99 -4.14
C LYS A 73 -5.32 -10.57 -2.79
N VAL A 74 -6.17 -11.42 -2.23
CA VAL A 74 -6.58 -11.32 -0.82
C VAL A 74 -5.37 -11.70 0.05
N LEU A 75 -4.99 -10.78 0.94
CA LEU A 75 -3.96 -11.02 1.95
C LEU A 75 -4.49 -11.99 3.01
N SER A 76 -3.62 -12.88 3.48
CA SER A 76 -3.84 -13.74 4.63
C SER A 76 -3.85 -12.94 5.94
N ASP A 77 -4.45 -13.48 7.00
CA ASP A 77 -4.50 -12.86 8.33
C ASP A 77 -3.12 -12.43 8.85
N THR A 78 -2.08 -13.22 8.55
CA THR A 78 -0.70 -12.87 8.93
C THR A 78 -0.17 -11.67 8.15
N GLU A 79 -0.47 -11.58 6.85
CA GLU A 79 -0.08 -10.44 6.02
C GLU A 79 -0.84 -9.16 6.44
N LEU A 80 -2.13 -9.30 6.79
CA LEU A 80 -2.95 -8.20 7.32
C LEU A 80 -2.45 -7.70 8.66
N GLN A 81 -2.07 -8.59 9.57
CA GLN A 81 -1.47 -8.20 10.85
C GLN A 81 -0.13 -7.46 10.65
N GLN A 82 0.70 -7.92 9.70
CA GLN A 82 1.94 -7.25 9.35
C GLN A 82 1.70 -5.87 8.74
N LEU A 83 0.67 -5.74 7.90
CA LEU A 83 0.24 -4.47 7.34
C LEU A 83 -0.23 -3.50 8.42
N ALA A 84 -1.08 -3.95 9.34
CA ALA A 84 -1.57 -3.13 10.45
C ALA A 84 -0.42 -2.59 11.31
N CYS A 85 0.53 -3.46 11.67
CA CYS A 85 1.73 -3.05 12.40
C CYS A 85 2.56 -2.04 11.59
N PHE A 86 2.75 -2.27 10.30
CA PHE A 86 3.49 -1.37 9.42
C PHE A 86 2.83 0.00 9.29
N MET A 87 1.51 0.07 9.17
CA MET A 87 0.80 1.35 9.02
C MET A 87 0.83 2.17 10.33
N ALA A 88 0.88 1.50 11.47
CA ALA A 88 0.95 2.11 12.79
C ALA A 88 2.39 2.44 13.26
N GLU A 89 3.43 1.89 12.60
CA GLU A 89 4.81 2.11 13.03
C GLU A 89 5.25 3.57 12.80
N PRO A 90 6.23 4.08 13.60
CA PRO A 90 6.79 5.40 13.41
C PRO A 90 7.28 5.62 11.98
N CYS A 91 6.84 6.73 11.35
CA CYS A 91 7.28 7.02 10.00
C CYS A 91 8.78 7.33 9.98
N ARG A 92 9.47 6.92 8.91
CA ARG A 92 10.88 7.32 8.68
C ARG A 92 11.02 8.84 8.52
N SER A 93 10.00 9.51 7.99
CA SER A 93 9.95 10.96 7.94
C SER A 93 9.55 11.49 9.31
N PRO A 94 10.34 12.38 9.95
CA PRO A 94 10.01 12.93 11.27
C PRO A 94 8.81 13.88 11.25
N ARG A 95 8.26 14.19 10.06
CA ARG A 95 7.07 15.05 9.90
C ARG A 95 5.77 14.31 10.20
N PHE A 96 5.78 12.98 10.12
CA PHE A 96 4.58 12.15 10.27
C PHE A 96 4.79 11.21 11.44
N GLU A 97 3.74 11.05 12.24
CA GLU A 97 3.77 10.18 13.41
C GLU A 97 3.91 8.71 13.02
N ASN A 98 3.21 8.31 11.96
CA ASN A 98 3.19 6.93 11.48
C ASN A 98 3.10 6.86 9.95
N ASN A 99 3.27 5.65 9.40
CA ASN A 99 3.21 5.43 7.96
C ASN A 99 1.83 5.70 7.37
N TYR A 100 0.76 5.58 8.16
CA TYR A 100 -0.59 5.94 7.71
C TYR A 100 -0.71 7.43 7.38
N GLN A 101 -0.27 8.32 8.27
CA GLN A 101 -0.27 9.76 8.00
C GLN A 101 0.57 10.11 6.77
N TYR A 102 1.72 9.44 6.60
CA TYR A 102 2.54 9.63 5.41
C TYR A 102 1.85 9.15 4.13
N ALA A 103 1.16 8.01 4.17
CA ALA A 103 0.39 7.51 3.04
C ALA A 103 -0.76 8.48 2.66
N THR A 104 -1.48 8.99 3.65
CA THR A 104 -2.53 10.01 3.44
C THR A 104 -1.98 11.27 2.77
N GLU A 105 -0.83 11.75 3.21
CA GLU A 105 -0.17 12.90 2.56
C GLU A 105 0.23 12.58 1.12
N LEU A 106 0.85 11.42 0.87
CA LEU A 106 1.20 11.00 -0.47
C LEU A 106 -0.03 10.89 -1.38
N TRP A 107 -1.17 10.44 -0.86
CA TRP A 107 -2.42 10.43 -1.62
C TRP A 107 -2.83 11.84 -2.02
N ASN A 108 -2.92 12.73 -1.04
CA ASN A 108 -3.37 14.12 -1.22
C ASN A 108 -2.49 14.90 -2.20
N LEU A 109 -1.17 14.67 -2.17
CA LEU A 109 -0.23 15.30 -3.11
C LEU A 109 -0.43 14.86 -4.56
N ASN A 110 -1.03 13.69 -4.80
CA ASN A 110 -1.21 13.13 -6.13
C ASN A 110 -2.67 13.12 -6.60
N ASN A 111 -3.64 13.36 -5.70
CA ASN A 111 -5.07 13.25 -5.98
C ASN A 111 -5.86 14.44 -5.40
N GLU A 112 -5.66 15.63 -5.96
CA GLU A 112 -6.27 16.89 -5.49
C GLU A 112 -7.82 16.88 -5.44
N LYS A 113 -8.46 15.99 -6.21
CA LYS A 113 -9.93 15.89 -6.29
C LYS A 113 -10.57 15.12 -5.14
N SER A 114 -9.79 14.31 -4.41
CA SER A 114 -10.30 13.42 -3.36
C SER A 114 -9.36 13.40 -2.16
N CYS A 115 -9.04 14.58 -1.65
CA CYS A 115 -8.19 14.72 -0.47
C CYS A 115 -8.83 14.12 0.79
N LEU A 116 -7.99 13.49 1.58
CA LEU A 116 -8.29 12.98 2.89
C LEU A 116 -7.91 13.99 3.97
N ALA A 117 -8.82 14.18 4.93
CA ALA A 117 -8.44 14.76 6.20
C ALA A 117 -7.61 13.76 7.00
N ASN A 118 -6.72 14.24 7.86
CA ASN A 118 -6.10 13.38 8.86
C ASN A 118 -7.21 12.81 9.76
N GLY A 119 -7.16 11.50 9.95
CA GLY A 119 -8.13 10.76 10.74
C GLY A 119 -7.48 9.58 11.45
N ASP A 120 -8.30 8.82 12.16
CA ASP A 120 -7.85 7.61 12.83
C ASP A 120 -7.41 6.55 11.81
N ILE A 121 -6.32 5.87 12.12
CA ILE A 121 -5.83 4.75 11.32
C ILE A 121 -6.89 3.62 11.31
N PRO A 122 -7.34 3.14 10.14
CA PRO A 122 -8.22 1.99 10.07
C PRO A 122 -7.54 0.73 10.62
N ASP A 123 -8.33 -0.18 11.18
CA ASP A 123 -7.83 -1.48 11.61
C ASP A 123 -7.60 -2.39 10.41
N TYR A 124 -6.39 -2.32 9.85
CA TYR A 124 -5.97 -3.15 8.71
C TYR A 124 -5.72 -4.62 9.05
N ALA A 125 -5.78 -5.02 10.33
CA ALA A 125 -5.60 -6.42 10.72
C ALA A 125 -6.80 -7.28 10.28
N TYR A 126 -7.94 -6.65 10.03
CA TYR A 126 -9.15 -7.26 9.51
C TYR A 126 -9.58 -6.47 8.29
N THR A 127 -9.50 -7.05 7.09
CA THR A 127 -10.01 -6.36 5.89
C THR A 127 -11.14 -7.16 5.25
N THR A 128 -12.13 -6.45 4.73
CA THR A 128 -13.25 -7.06 4.02
C THR A 128 -13.24 -6.62 2.56
N ILE A 129 -13.97 -7.33 1.71
CA ILE A 129 -14.16 -6.91 0.31
C ILE A 129 -15.22 -5.81 0.30
N PHE A 130 -14.88 -4.63 -0.22
CA PHE A 130 -15.88 -3.59 -0.47
C PHE A 130 -16.60 -3.88 -1.78
N ASP A 131 -17.81 -4.41 -1.70
CA ASP A 131 -18.63 -4.73 -2.86
C ASP A 131 -19.39 -3.48 -3.35
N LYS A 132 -18.64 -2.54 -3.93
CA LYS A 132 -19.21 -1.51 -4.79
C LYS A 132 -18.41 -1.52 -6.08
N TYR A 133 -19.06 -1.89 -7.17
CA TYR A 133 -18.61 -1.51 -8.50
C TYR A 133 -18.57 0.02 -8.54
N ILE A 134 -17.39 0.61 -8.31
CA ILE A 134 -17.20 2.05 -8.41
C ILE A 134 -17.07 2.35 -9.91
N ARG A 135 -18.19 2.74 -10.52
CA ARG A 135 -18.27 3.29 -11.87
C ARG A 135 -18.08 4.79 -11.84
#